data_AF-A0A1E5A446-F1
#
_entry.id   AF-A0A1E5A446-F1
#
_cell.length_a   1.000
_cell.length_b   1.000
_cell.length_c   1.000
_cell.angle_alpha   90.00
_cell.angle_beta   90.00
_cell.angle_gamma   90.00
#
_symmetry.space_group_name_H-M   'P 1'
#
loop_
_entity.id
_entity.type
_entity.pdbx_description
1 polymer ?
#
loop_
_entity_poly.entity_id
_entity_poly.type
_entity_poly.pdbx_seq_one_letter_code
_entity_poly.pdbx_strand_id
1 'polypeptide(L)' 'MNRTVLEQKAAESVLGPLADYVMRVGMEKGLSDYNKAEIVGLIDTVLEAYHTSLQTLYKNEVPF' A
#
# COMPACT_ATOMS: atom_id res chain seq x y z
N MET A 1 -20.17 -2.58 1.43
CA MET A 1 -19.73 -1.35 2.11
C MET A 1 -19.36 -0.34 1.03
N ASN A 2 -19.93 0.86 1.04
CA ASN A 2 -19.56 1.89 0.07
C ASN A 2 -18.37 2.65 0.63
N ARG A 3 -17.21 2.62 -0.05
CA ARG A 3 -16.01 3.32 0.42
C ARG A 3 -16.24 4.82 0.33
N THR A 4 -15.73 5.58 1.30
CA THR A 4 -15.65 7.04 1.17
C THR A 4 -14.70 7.39 0.02
N VAL A 5 -14.85 8.60 -0.55
CA VAL A 5 -13.95 9.08 -1.62
C VAL A 5 -12.48 9.05 -1.18
N LEU A 6 -12.24 9.26 0.11
CA LEU A 6 -10.90 9.24 0.70
C LEU A 6 -10.35 7.82 0.81
N GLU A 7 -11.15 6.87 1.31
CA GLU A 7 -10.78 5.46 1.35
C GLU A 7 -10.50 4.92 -0.06
N GLN A 8 -11.24 5.39 -1.07
CA GLN A 8 -11.02 5.02 -2.46
C GLN A 8 -9.67 5.56 -2.98
N LYS A 9 -9.39 6.86 -2.80
CA LYS A 9 -8.11 7.46 -3.22
C LYS A 9 -6.90 6.83 -2.53
N ALA A 10 -7.04 6.54 -1.24
CA ALA A 10 -5.98 5.91 -0.47
C ALA A 10 -5.75 4.46 -0.93
N ALA A 11 -6.82 3.70 -1.21
CA ALA A 11 -6.71 2.36 -1.79
C ALA A 11 -6.11 2.37 -3.21
N GLU A 12 -6.36 3.39 -4.02
CA GLU A 12 -5.74 3.54 -5.34
C GLU A 12 -4.25 3.89 -5.23
N SER A 13 -3.88 4.71 -4.25
CA SER A 13 -2.49 5.14 -4.07
C SER A 13 -1.51 4.02 -3.70
N VAL A 14 -2.01 2.91 -3.16
CA VAL A 14 -1.18 1.75 -2.81
C VAL A 14 -0.96 0.79 -3.98
N LEU A 15 -1.75 0.88 -5.06
CA LEU A 15 -1.72 -0.09 -6.17
C LEU A 15 -0.38 -0.09 -6.91
N GLY A 16 0.18 1.09 -7.19
CA GLY A 16 1.48 1.23 -7.87
C GLY A 16 2.63 0.64 -7.04
N PRO A 17 2.86 1.12 -5.80
CA PRO A 17 3.90 0.58 -4.93
C PRO A 17 3.77 -0.93 -4.68
N LEU A 18 2.54 -1.42 -4.55
CA LEU A 18 2.29 -2.85 -4.39
C LEU A 18 2.68 -3.64 -5.65
N ALA A 19 2.37 -3.13 -6.84
CA ALA A 19 2.79 -3.74 -8.10
C ALA A 19 4.32 -3.80 -8.22
N ASP A 20 5.02 -2.72 -7.89
CA ASP A 20 6.49 -2.66 -7.91
C ASP A 20 7.10 -3.68 -6.94
N TYR A 21 6.53 -3.82 -5.74
CA TYR A 21 6.99 -4.80 -4.77
C TYR A 21 6.79 -6.24 -5.25
N VAL A 22 5.61 -6.55 -5.81
CA VAL A 22 5.30 -7.88 -6.34
C VAL A 22 6.20 -8.21 -7.54
N MET A 23 6.50 -7.24 -8.42
CA MET A 23 7.48 -7.40 -9.50
C MET A 23 8.87 -7.77 -8.99
N ARG A 24 9.31 -7.17 -7.88
CA ARG A 24 10.62 -7.46 -7.27
C ARG A 24 10.68 -8.83 -6.61
N VAL A 25 9.60 -9.29 -5.97
CA VAL A 25 9.55 -10.59 -5.27
C VAL A 25 9.36 -11.75 -6.26
N GLY A 26 8.57 -11.53 -7.30
CA GLY A 26 8.28 -12.50 -8.35
C GLY A 26 6.79 -12.54 -8.66
N MET A 27 6.38 -11.98 -9.80
CA MET A 27 4.98 -11.91 -10.22
C MET A 27 4.30 -13.28 -10.32
N GLU A 28 5.07 -14.32 -10.64
CA GLU A 28 4.56 -15.68 -10.82
C GLU A 28 4.38 -16.44 -9.49
N LYS A 29 4.88 -15.90 -8.37
CA LYS A 29 4.66 -16.52 -7.05
C LYS A 29 3.20 -16.29 -6.63
N GLY A 30 2.49 -17.38 -6.36
CA GLY A 30 1.22 -17.30 -5.65
C GLY A 30 1.45 -16.83 -4.22
N LEU A 31 0.45 -16.22 -3.58
CA LEU A 31 0.55 -15.74 -2.20
C LEU A 31 0.97 -16.85 -1.20
N SER A 32 0.62 -18.10 -1.49
CA SER A 32 1.03 -19.29 -0.70
C SER A 32 2.54 -19.52 -0.68
N ASP A 33 3.26 -19.02 -1.68
CA ASP A 33 4.69 -19.25 -1.87
C ASP A 33 5.54 -18.11 -1.29
N TYR A 34 4.88 -17.14 -0.66
CA TYR A 34 5.54 -16.03 0.03
C TYR A 34 6.02 -16.50 1.39
N ASN A 35 7.29 -16.25 1.67
CA ASN A 35 7.82 -16.42 3.01
C ASN A 35 7.37 -15.26 3.93
N LYS A 36 7.58 -15.41 5.23
CA LYS A 36 7.18 -14.41 6.23
C LYS A 36 7.76 -13.02 5.94
N ALA A 37 9.02 -12.92 5.52
CA ALA A 37 9.65 -11.63 5.25
C ALA A 37 9.02 -10.95 4.01
N GLU A 38 8.70 -11.74 2.99
CA GLU A 38 8.02 -11.26 1.78
C GLU A 38 6.60 -10.75 2.10
N ILE A 39 5.85 -11.44 2.97
CA ILE A 39 4.54 -10.98 3.45
C ILE A 39 4.65 -9.70 4.27
N VAL A 40 5.62 -9.61 5.18
CA VAL A 40 5.82 -8.39 5.97
C VAL A 40 6.14 -7.20 5.06
N GLY A 41 6.99 -7.36 4.05
CA GLY A 41 7.28 -6.28 3.13
C GLY A 41 6.10 -5.87 2.24
N LEU A 42 5.15 -6.77 1.92
CA LEU A 42 3.88 -6.37 1.29
C LEU A 42 3.08 -5.45 2.20
N ILE A 43 2.96 -5.81 3.47
CA ILE A 43 2.22 -5.04 4.47
C ILE A 43 2.89 -3.66 4.65
N ASP A 44 4.20 -3.62 4.82
CA ASP A 44 4.96 -2.37 4.99
C ASP A 44 4.78 -1.46 3.78
N THR A 45 4.88 -2.00 2.56
CA THR A 45 4.69 -1.24 1.32
C THR A 45 3.30 -0.59 1.26
N VAL A 46 2.26 -1.34 1.65
CA VAL A 46 0.87 -0.83 1.67
C VAL A 46 0.71 0.25 2.73
N LEU A 47 1.24 0.03 3.94
CA LEU A 47 1.13 0.98 5.05
C LEU A 47 1.89 2.29 4.76
N GLU A 48 3.10 2.20 4.23
CA GLU A 48 3.91 3.38 3.86
C GLU A 48 3.24 4.20 2.77
N ALA A 49 2.77 3.56 1.70
CA ALA A 49 2.08 4.25 0.61
C ALA A 49 0.77 4.91 1.09
N TYR A 50 0.00 4.19 1.93
CA TYR A 50 -1.22 4.71 2.52
C TYR A 50 -0.95 5.92 3.44
N HIS A 51 0.01 5.82 4.36
CA HIS A 51 0.38 6.92 5.24
C HIS A 51 0.93 8.12 4.46
N THR A 52 1.78 7.89 3.46
CA THR A 52 2.32 8.96 2.61
C THR A 52 1.21 9.70 1.86
N SER A 53 0.23 8.96 1.35
CA SER A 53 -0.94 9.51 0.67
C SER A 53 -1.79 10.37 1.62
N LEU A 54 -2.08 9.85 2.82
CA LEU A 54 -2.80 10.62 3.85
C LEU A 54 -2.03 11.87 4.31
N GLN A 55 -0.73 11.75 4.59
CA GLN A 55 0.11 12.89 4.96
C GLN A 55 0.10 13.96 3.87
N THR A 56 0.15 13.56 2.60
CA THR A 56 0.10 14.50 1.47
C THR A 56 -1.24 15.22 1.40
N LEU A 57 -2.35 14.50 1.59
CA LEU A 57 -3.70 15.06 1.55
C LEU A 57 -4.00 16.00 2.73
N TYR A 58 -3.46 15.69 3.90
CA TYR A 58 -3.77 16.38 5.17
C TYR A 58 -2.62 17.20 5.75
N LYS A 59 -1.55 17.42 4.98
CA LYS A 59 -0.34 18.14 5.40
C LYS A 59 -0.62 19.50 6.07
N ASN A 60 -1.71 20.14 5.68
CA ASN A 60 -2.10 21.47 6.16
C ASN A 60 -3.19 21.43 7.26
N GLU A 61 -3.77 20.27 7.54
CA GLU A 61 -4.88 20.11 8.49
C GLU A 61 -4.45 19.40 9.78
N VAL A 62 -3.42 18.55 9.72
CA VAL A 62 -2.91 17.80 10.88
C VAL A 62 -1.39 17.98 10.96
N PRO A 63 -0.85 18.50 12.08
CA PRO A 63 0.59 18.49 12.31
C PRO A 63 1.00 17.06 12.67
N PHE A 64 1.67 16.39 11.74
CA PHE A 64 2.25 15.05 11.94
C PHE A 64 3.63 15.16 12.60
#